data_AF-A0A3A3ELF8-F1
#
_entry.id   AF-A0A3A3ELF8-F1
#
_cell.length_a   1.000
_cell.length_b   1.000
_cell.length_c   1.000
_cell.angle_alpha   90.00
_cell.angle_beta   90.00
_cell.angle_gamma   90.00
#
_symmetry.space_group_name_H-M   'P 1'
#
loop_
_entity.id
_entity.type
_entity.pdbx_description
1 polymer ?
#
loop_
_entity_poly.entity_id
_entity_poly.type
_entity_poly.pdbx_seq_one_letter_code
_entity_poly.pdbx_strand_id
1 'polypeptide(L)'
;MEPCYTIKPASLDDLLLVDSQIPEFDGRNTLSKLQAQCADVEHLALVAYIDNKPVAYKLGYALDSNTFYSWLGAVAPECRGKGIAQALLNAQEAWVKAHSYRAIKVKSMNRFPAMLSLLIKNDYAIVGYEDRGCPQTSKILFYKVFD
;
A
#
# COMPACT_ATOMS: atom_id res chain seq x y z
N MET A 1 15.26 0.46 -20.45
CA MET A 1 16.12 0.41 -19.25
C MET A 1 15.44 -0.47 -18.25
N GLU A 2 16.12 -1.50 -17.75
CA GLU A 2 15.59 -2.28 -16.65
C GLU A 2 15.41 -1.40 -15.41
N PRO A 3 14.38 -1.67 -14.59
CA PRO A 3 14.19 -0.93 -13.35
C PRO A 3 15.41 -1.14 -12.44
N CYS A 4 15.98 -0.05 -11.92
CA CYS A 4 17.10 -0.06 -10.96
C CYS A 4 16.65 -0.51 -9.55
N TYR A 5 15.62 -1.35 -9.45
CA TYR A 5 15.07 -1.82 -8.18
C TYR A 5 14.49 -3.22 -8.32
N THR A 6 14.49 -3.95 -7.21
CA THR A 6 13.85 -5.27 -7.07
C THR A 6 12.71 -5.21 -6.07
N ILE A 7 11.60 -5.90 -6.33
CA ILE A 7 10.48 -6.05 -5.39
C ILE A 7 10.40 -7.50 -4.94
N LYS A 8 10.28 -7.72 -3.62
CA LYS A 8 10.15 -9.05 -3.04
C LYS A 8 9.30 -9.03 -1.77
N PRO A 9 8.73 -10.18 -1.35
CA PRO A 9 8.17 -10.35 -0.02
C PRO A 9 9.21 -10.03 1.06
N ALA A 10 8.76 -9.41 2.16
CA ALA A 10 9.63 -8.98 3.25
C ALA A 10 8.93 -9.06 4.61
N SER A 11 9.70 -8.89 5.69
CA SER A 11 9.16 -8.82 7.05
C SER A 11 8.46 -7.47 7.31
N LEU A 12 7.65 -7.42 8.38
CA LEU A 12 7.08 -6.16 8.86
C LEU A 12 8.16 -5.20 9.38
N ASP A 13 9.30 -5.71 9.85
CA ASP A 13 10.44 -4.89 10.27
C ASP A 13 11.09 -4.14 9.09
N ASP A 14 11.32 -4.81 7.97
CA ASP A 14 11.87 -4.19 6.75
C ASP A 14 10.99 -3.05 6.25
N LEU A 15 9.67 -3.21 6.41
CA LEU A 15 8.70 -2.21 6.06
C LEU A 15 8.80 -0.97 6.96
N LEU A 16 8.97 -1.17 8.27
CA LEU A 16 9.12 -0.08 9.25
C LEU A 16 10.41 0.70 9.08
N LEU A 17 11.47 0.06 8.58
CA LEU A 17 12.69 0.76 8.18
C LEU A 17 12.40 1.84 7.13
N VAL A 18 11.52 1.54 6.16
CA VAL A 18 11.09 2.53 5.17
C VAL A 18 10.09 3.52 5.78
N ASP A 19 9.11 3.05 6.55
CA ASP A 19 8.05 3.89 7.14
C ASP A 19 8.62 5.04 7.99
N SER A 20 9.67 4.75 8.79
CA SER A 20 10.37 5.74 9.61
C SER A 20 11.07 6.85 8.81
N GLN A 21 11.29 6.66 7.51
CA GLN A 21 11.90 7.64 6.60
C GLN A 21 10.83 8.50 5.88
N ILE A 22 9.54 8.26 6.12
CA ILE A 22 8.44 8.96 5.45
C ILE A 22 7.99 10.17 6.29
N PRO A 23 8.33 11.41 5.90
CA PRO A 23 8.02 12.60 6.70
C PRO A 23 6.52 12.86 6.84
N GLU A 24 5.71 12.35 5.91
CA GLU A 24 4.26 12.48 5.96
C GLU A 24 3.59 11.51 6.94
N PHE A 25 4.33 10.51 7.44
CA PHE A 25 3.86 9.56 8.43
C PHE A 25 4.39 9.98 9.79
N ASP A 26 3.47 10.30 10.69
CA ASP A 26 3.73 10.82 12.03
C ASP A 26 4.08 9.73 13.04
N GLY A 27 4.78 8.68 12.59
CA GLY A 27 5.23 7.56 13.43
C GLY A 27 4.10 6.69 14.02
N ARG A 28 2.85 6.84 13.55
CA ARG A 28 1.69 6.07 14.05
C ARG A 28 1.67 4.61 13.64
N ASN A 29 2.63 4.14 12.84
CA ASN A 29 2.74 2.74 12.43
C ASN A 29 3.82 2.08 13.28
N THR A 30 3.38 1.22 14.21
CA THR A 30 4.27 0.46 15.09
C THR A 30 4.25 -1.01 14.70
N LEU A 31 5.30 -1.75 15.03
CA LEU A 31 5.36 -3.20 14.79
C LEU A 31 4.18 -3.92 15.44
N SER A 32 3.87 -3.58 16.69
CA SER A 32 2.73 -4.15 17.42
C SER A 32 1.39 -3.91 16.70
N LYS A 33 1.17 -2.71 16.15
CA LYS A 33 -0.04 -2.40 15.38
C LYS A 33 -0.11 -3.21 14.08
N LEU A 34 1.00 -3.31 13.36
CA LEU A 34 1.07 -4.08 12.12
C LEU A 34 0.83 -5.57 12.39
N GLN A 35 1.47 -6.13 13.42
CA GLN A 35 1.29 -7.51 13.86
C GLN A 35 -0.14 -7.78 14.29
N ALA A 36 -0.73 -6.93 15.15
CA ALA A 36 -2.11 -7.10 15.60
C ALA A 36 -3.11 -7.10 14.43
N GLN A 37 -2.86 -6.27 13.41
CA GLN A 37 -3.73 -6.21 12.23
C GLN A 37 -3.56 -7.43 11.29
N CYS A 38 -2.41 -8.10 11.33
CA CYS A 38 -2.05 -9.20 10.43
C CYS A 38 -2.02 -10.59 11.12
N ALA A 39 -2.27 -10.67 12.43
CA ALA A 39 -2.00 -11.87 13.23
C ALA A 39 -2.80 -13.11 12.78
N ASP A 40 -4.09 -12.92 12.50
CA ASP A 40 -5.03 -14.02 12.22
C ASP A 40 -5.65 -13.92 10.83
N VAL A 41 -5.00 -13.19 9.93
CA VAL A 41 -5.45 -12.98 8.55
C VAL A 41 -4.30 -13.15 7.57
N GLU A 42 -4.62 -13.68 6.39
CA GLU A 42 -3.66 -13.74 5.31
C GLU A 42 -3.24 -12.31 4.93
N HIS A 43 -1.94 -12.08 4.81
CA HIS A 43 -1.38 -10.76 4.55
C HIS A 43 -0.20 -10.85 3.59
N LEU A 44 0.07 -9.74 2.92
CA LEU A 44 1.19 -9.58 2.01
C LEU A 44 1.96 -8.30 2.37
N ALA A 45 3.24 -8.46 2.69
CA ALA A 45 4.20 -7.39 2.79
C ALA A 45 5.20 -7.47 1.63
N LEU A 46 5.27 -6.41 0.83
CA LEU A 46 6.22 -6.25 -0.28
C LEU A 46 7.13 -5.07 0.02
N VAL A 47 8.43 -5.22 -0.28
CA VAL A 47 9.42 -4.14 -0.19
C VAL A 47 10.19 -4.04 -1.50
N ALA A 48 10.43 -2.80 -1.94
CA ALA A 48 11.30 -2.50 -3.05
C ALA A 48 12.69 -2.11 -2.52
N TYR A 49 13.74 -2.62 -3.18
CA TYR A 49 15.13 -2.40 -2.81
C TYR A 49 15.92 -1.79 -3.96
N ILE A 50 16.82 -0.86 -3.62
CA ILE A 50 17.87 -0.30 -4.50
C ILE A 50 19.20 -0.52 -3.78
N ASP A 51 20.17 -1.17 -4.41
CA ASP A 51 21.47 -1.49 -3.80
C ASP A 51 21.34 -2.16 -2.41
N ASN A 52 20.40 -3.10 -2.28
CA ASN A 52 20.01 -3.77 -1.02
C ASN A 52 19.43 -2.87 0.08
N LYS A 53 19.24 -1.57 -0.15
CA LYS A 53 18.53 -0.67 0.76
C LYS A 53 17.03 -0.71 0.49
N PRO A 54 16.17 -0.92 1.50
CA PRO A 54 14.71 -0.83 1.31
C PRO A 54 14.32 0.65 1.10
N VAL A 55 13.54 0.92 0.06
CA VAL A 55 13.19 2.30 -0.36
C VAL A 55 11.70 2.53 -0.51
N ALA A 56 10.89 1.47 -0.57
CA ALA A 56 9.45 1.57 -0.69
C ALA A 56 8.81 0.28 -0.20
N TYR A 57 7.53 0.35 0.17
CA TYR A 57 6.81 -0.82 0.61
C TYR A 57 5.33 -0.78 0.24
N LYS A 58 4.70 -1.95 0.32
CA LYS A 58 3.24 -2.10 0.28
C LYS A 58 2.82 -3.24 1.21
N LEU A 59 1.83 -2.99 2.07
CA LEU A 59 1.25 -3.95 3.01
C LEU A 59 -0.25 -4.02 2.81
N GLY A 60 -0.78 -5.23 2.82
CA GLY A 60 -2.22 -5.46 2.89
C GLY A 60 -2.56 -6.77 3.55
N TYR A 61 -3.84 -6.97 3.82
CA TYR A 61 -4.37 -8.16 4.48
C TYR A 61 -5.80 -8.47 4.03
N ALA A 62 -6.24 -9.70 4.23
CA ALA A 62 -7.59 -10.16 3.92
C ALA A 62 -8.63 -9.48 4.83
N LEU A 63 -9.71 -8.96 4.24
CA LEU A 63 -10.89 -8.54 5.01
C LEU A 63 -11.89 -9.68 5.18
N ASP A 64 -12.02 -10.48 4.13
CA ASP A 64 -12.89 -11.63 4.02
C ASP A 64 -12.36 -12.56 2.93
N SER A 65 -13.05 -13.67 2.70
CA SER A 65 -12.65 -14.70 1.71
C SER A 65 -12.54 -14.20 0.26
N ASN A 66 -13.09 -13.04 -0.09
CA ASN A 66 -13.11 -12.51 -1.46
C ASN A 66 -12.43 -11.14 -1.60
N THR A 67 -12.21 -10.42 -0.51
CA THR A 67 -11.72 -9.04 -0.55
C THR A 67 -10.40 -8.87 0.20
N PHE A 68 -9.40 -8.36 -0.52
CA PHE A 68 -8.13 -7.94 0.06
C PHE A 68 -8.12 -6.44 0.34
N TYR A 69 -7.46 -6.01 1.41
CA TYR A 69 -7.27 -4.60 1.72
C TYR A 69 -5.82 -4.19 1.59
N SER A 70 -5.54 -3.33 0.61
CA SER A 70 -4.24 -2.66 0.47
C SER A 70 -4.17 -1.52 1.48
N TRP A 71 -3.58 -1.80 2.63
CA TRP A 71 -3.64 -0.97 3.83
C TRP A 71 -2.62 0.17 3.86
N LEU A 72 -1.33 -0.17 3.77
CA LEU A 72 -0.23 0.78 3.90
C LEU A 72 0.68 0.70 2.68
N GLY A 73 1.31 1.82 2.33
CA GLY A 73 2.32 1.87 1.30
C GLY A 73 2.96 3.23 1.20
N ALA A 74 4.27 3.24 0.96
CA ALA A 74 5.03 4.47 0.81
C ALA A 74 6.27 4.25 -0.06
N VAL A 75 6.80 5.36 -0.56
CA VAL A 75 8.08 5.44 -1.26
C VAL A 75 8.89 6.54 -0.60
N ALA A 76 10.14 6.23 -0.22
CA ALA A 76 11.10 7.18 0.32
C ALA A 76 11.19 8.42 -0.60
N PRO A 77 11.20 9.65 -0.06
CA PRO A 77 11.17 10.89 -0.86
C PRO A 77 12.14 10.92 -2.04
N GLU A 78 13.40 10.51 -1.83
CA GLU A 78 14.47 10.47 -2.82
C GLU A 78 14.26 9.42 -3.94
N CYS A 79 13.32 8.51 -3.76
CA CYS A 79 12.98 7.44 -4.70
C CYS A 79 11.64 7.64 -5.42
N ARG A 80 10.92 8.73 -5.15
CA ARG A 80 9.66 9.07 -5.81
C ARG A 80 9.87 9.40 -7.29
N GLY A 81 8.81 9.27 -8.09
CA GLY A 81 8.87 9.53 -9.53
C GLY A 81 9.54 8.46 -10.38
N LYS A 82 10.09 7.38 -9.77
CA LYS A 82 10.78 6.28 -10.47
C LYS A 82 9.89 5.08 -10.82
N GLY A 83 8.56 5.24 -10.73
CA GLY A 83 7.60 4.17 -11.01
C GLY A 83 7.48 3.07 -9.93
N ILE A 84 8.21 3.15 -8.82
CA ILE A 84 8.25 2.12 -7.77
C ILE A 84 6.86 1.86 -7.17
N ALA A 85 6.08 2.92 -6.89
CA ALA A 85 4.72 2.78 -6.36
C ALA A 85 3.79 2.01 -7.30
N GLN A 86 3.93 2.23 -8.61
CA GLN A 86 3.18 1.51 -9.63
C GLN A 86 3.59 0.04 -9.68
N ALA A 87 4.89 -0.25 -9.62
CA ALA A 87 5.38 -1.62 -9.62
C ALA A 87 4.94 -2.40 -8.37
N LEU A 88 4.95 -1.76 -7.19
CA LEU A 88 4.43 -2.34 -5.95
C LEU A 88 2.92 -2.58 -6.02
N LEU A 89 2.14 -1.64 -6.60
CA LEU A 89 0.71 -1.85 -6.83
C LEU A 89 0.48 -3.07 -7.73
N ASN A 90 1.16 -3.15 -8.88
CA ASN A 90 1.03 -4.25 -9.83
C ASN A 90 1.38 -5.60 -9.19
N ALA A 91 2.46 -5.65 -8.41
CA ALA A 91 2.89 -6.86 -7.71
C ALA A 91 1.83 -7.31 -6.68
N GLN A 92 1.25 -6.38 -5.92
CA GLN A 92 0.19 -6.72 -4.98
C GLN A 92 -1.10 -7.15 -5.70
N GLU A 93 -1.54 -6.46 -6.76
CA GLU A 93 -2.71 -6.89 -7.53
C GLU A 93 -2.51 -8.28 -8.15
N ALA A 94 -1.32 -8.58 -8.66
CA ALA A 94 -0.99 -9.90 -9.19
C ALA A 94 -1.07 -10.99 -8.11
N TRP A 95 -0.51 -10.72 -6.93
CA TRP A 95 -0.60 -11.63 -5.79
C TRP A 95 -2.06 -11.83 -5.34
N VAL A 96 -2.84 -10.76 -5.23
CA VAL A 96 -4.24 -10.80 -4.81
C VAL A 96 -5.08 -11.66 -5.76
N LYS A 97 -4.91 -11.51 -7.07
CA LYS A 97 -5.56 -12.38 -8.07
C LYS A 97 -5.13 -13.85 -7.95
N ALA A 98 -3.84 -14.10 -7.73
CA ALA A 98 -3.33 -15.46 -7.57
C ALA A 98 -3.85 -16.17 -6.30
N HIS A 99 -4.26 -15.41 -5.28
CA HIS A 99 -4.81 -15.94 -4.02
C HIS A 99 -6.35 -15.94 -4.01
N SER A 100 -6.97 -15.95 -5.19
CA SER A 100 -8.43 -16.10 -5.39
C SER A 100 -9.29 -14.96 -4.84
N TYR A 101 -8.70 -13.83 -4.45
CA TYR A 101 -9.46 -12.63 -4.11
C TYR A 101 -10.02 -11.99 -5.38
N ARG A 102 -11.31 -11.64 -5.34
CA ARG A 102 -12.03 -11.02 -6.45
C ARG A 102 -11.97 -9.50 -6.43
N ALA A 103 -11.59 -8.92 -5.30
CA ALA A 103 -11.56 -7.48 -5.15
C ALA A 103 -10.47 -6.99 -4.22
N ILE A 104 -10.09 -5.74 -4.43
CA ILE A 104 -9.15 -5.01 -3.57
C ILE A 104 -9.74 -3.66 -3.14
N LYS A 105 -9.63 -3.38 -1.84
CA LYS A 105 -10.00 -2.10 -1.23
C LYS A 105 -8.76 -1.30 -0.88
N VAL A 106 -8.84 0.02 -0.98
CA VAL A 106 -7.82 0.97 -0.51
C VAL A 106 -8.53 2.14 0.16
N LYS A 107 -7.92 2.73 1.19
CA LYS A 107 -8.33 4.04 1.72
C LYS A 107 -7.20 5.03 1.58
N SER A 108 -7.50 6.23 1.11
CA SER A 108 -6.54 7.35 1.07
C SER A 108 -7.18 8.62 1.64
N MET A 109 -6.49 9.76 1.56
CA MET A 109 -6.94 11.06 2.06
C MET A 109 -6.50 12.16 1.07
N ASN A 110 -7.18 13.31 1.08
CA ASN A 110 -6.85 14.45 0.20
C ASN A 110 -5.41 14.95 0.35
N ARG A 111 -4.82 14.82 1.55
CA ARG A 111 -3.42 15.17 1.80
C ARG A 111 -2.39 14.28 1.06
N PHE A 112 -2.82 13.21 0.37
CA PHE A 112 -1.98 12.30 -0.39
C PHE A 112 -2.34 12.26 -1.88
N PRO A 113 -2.22 13.38 -2.62
CA PRO A 113 -2.67 13.49 -4.01
C PRO A 113 -1.99 12.48 -4.95
N ALA A 114 -0.71 12.17 -4.74
CA ALA A 114 0.00 11.17 -5.54
C ALA A 114 -0.61 9.77 -5.41
N MET A 115 -1.10 9.40 -4.22
CA MET A 115 -1.80 8.13 -4.01
C MET A 115 -3.17 8.15 -4.68
N LEU A 116 -3.91 9.26 -4.60
CA LEU A 116 -5.21 9.40 -5.28
C LEU A 116 -5.05 9.24 -6.80
N SER A 117 -4.07 9.93 -7.40
CA SER A 117 -3.76 9.81 -8.82
C SER A 117 -3.33 8.39 -9.20
N LEU A 118 -2.52 7.72 -8.37
CA LEU A 118 -2.13 6.34 -8.61
C LEU A 118 -3.35 5.41 -8.66
N LEU A 119 -4.27 5.53 -7.69
CA LEU A 119 -5.45 4.66 -7.62
C LEU A 119 -6.39 4.90 -8.79
N ILE A 120 -6.69 6.16 -9.10
CA ILE A 120 -7.57 6.54 -10.23
C ILE A 120 -6.97 6.06 -11.56
N LYS A 121 -5.66 6.23 -11.76
CA LYS A 121 -4.96 5.75 -12.97
C LYS A 121 -5.04 4.24 -13.16
N ASN A 122 -5.25 3.48 -12.08
CA ASN A 122 -5.28 2.03 -12.08
C ASN A 122 -6.70 1.48 -11.88
N ASP A 123 -7.71 2.23 -12.32
CA ASP A 123 -9.11 1.82 -12.40
C ASP A 123 -9.76 1.49 -11.05
N TYR A 124 -9.24 2.07 -9.95
CA TYR A 124 -9.96 2.04 -8.68
C TYR A 124 -11.11 3.02 -8.71
N ALA A 125 -12.33 2.52 -8.55
CA ALA A 125 -13.51 3.34 -8.36
C ALA A 125 -13.51 3.99 -6.98
N ILE A 126 -13.91 5.27 -6.91
CA ILE A 126 -14.23 5.93 -5.64
C ILE A 126 -15.63 5.46 -5.22
N VAL A 127 -15.73 4.80 -4.08
CA VAL A 127 -16.98 4.16 -3.61
C VAL A 127 -17.51 4.74 -2.30
N GLY A 128 -16.81 5.73 -1.72
CA GLY A 128 -17.30 6.38 -0.52
C GLY A 128 -16.34 7.38 0.10
N TYR A 129 -16.82 8.02 1.16
CA TYR A 129 -16.11 9.03 1.93
C TYR A 129 -16.45 8.89 3.41
N GLU A 130 -15.44 8.81 4.27
CA GLU A 130 -15.60 8.81 5.73
C GLU A 130 -15.21 10.18 6.27
N ASP A 131 -16.21 10.98 6.67
CA ASP A 131 -15.97 12.29 7.23
C ASP A 131 -15.32 12.19 8.62
N ARG A 132 -14.21 12.90 8.80
CA ARG A 132 -13.46 13.04 10.06
C ARG A 132 -13.40 14.49 10.53
N GLY A 133 -14.28 15.35 10.02
CA GLY A 133 -14.36 16.77 10.37
C GLY A 133 -13.32 17.65 9.67
N CYS A 134 -12.45 17.09 8.83
CA CYS A 134 -11.50 17.84 8.01
C CYS A 134 -11.26 17.12 6.68
N PRO A 135 -11.53 17.75 5.52
CA PRO A 135 -11.35 17.11 4.21
C PRO A 135 -9.95 16.55 3.95
N GLN A 136 -8.91 17.11 4.59
CA GLN A 136 -7.53 16.64 4.45
C GLN A 136 -7.24 15.32 5.19
N THR A 137 -8.04 14.97 6.19
CA THR A 137 -7.86 13.78 7.03
C THR A 137 -9.01 12.78 6.93
N SER A 138 -10.15 13.20 6.38
CA SER A 138 -11.26 12.32 5.99
C SER A 138 -10.82 11.29 4.95
N LYS A 139 -11.39 10.08 5.03
CA LYS A 139 -10.97 8.97 4.17
C LYS A 139 -11.76 8.96 2.87
N ILE A 140 -11.07 8.77 1.75
CA ILE A 140 -11.67 8.45 0.46
C ILE A 140 -11.52 6.94 0.27
N LEU A 141 -12.62 6.26 -0.03
CA LEU A 141 -12.70 4.82 -0.16
C LEU A 141 -12.61 4.44 -1.63
N PHE A 142 -11.69 3.52 -1.93
CA PHE A 142 -11.44 3.02 -3.27
C PHE A 142 -11.68 1.51 -3.35
N TYR A 143 -12.20 1.07 -4.48
CA TYR A 143 -12.52 -0.34 -4.73
C TYR A 143 -12.22 -0.71 -6.18
N LYS A 144 -11.65 -1.89 -6.39
CA LYS A 144 -11.41 -2.49 -7.71
C LYS A 144 -11.78 -3.96 -7.67
N VAL A 145 -12.46 -4.41 -8.71
CA VAL A 145 -12.79 -5.83 -8.94
C VAL A 145 -11.81 -6.38 -9.97
N PHE A 146 -11.42 -7.63 -9.80
CA PHE A 146 -10.64 -8.38 -10.77
C PHE A 146 -11.57 -9.36 -11.50
N ASP A 147 -11.45 -9.40 -12.82
CA ASP A 147 -12.13 -10.37 -13.68
C ASP A 147 -11.51 -11.77 -13.56
#